data_AF-A0A1B6GZA9-F1
#
_entry.id   AF-A0A1B6GZA9-F1
#
_cell.length_a   1.000
_cell.length_b   1.000
_cell.length_c   1.000
_cell.angle_alpha   90.00
_cell.angle_beta   90.00
_cell.angle_gamma   90.00
#
_symmetry.space_group_name_H-M   'P 1'
#
loop_
_entity.id
_entity.type
_entity.pdbx_description
1 polymer ?
#
loop_
_entity_poly.entity_id
_entity_poly.type
_entity_poly.pdbx_seq_one_letter_code
_entity_poly.pdbx_strand_id
1 'polypeptide(L)'
;INESSLILLTFPANFPQFKKIIMFFPTELDHQYRCPSTGTVVACGKRIVIVPVPITVRTQTLEIAATSTGASHVQITGVYQYPTQAGGMCGSLLLGDNLNAPILGMHIAGFEELDRGFAEPLVRETFLPLFNGLI
;
A
#
# COMPACT_ATOMS: atom_id res chain seq x y z
N ILE A 1 3.97 -14.45 -0.17
CA ILE A 1 3.33 -13.41 -1.01
C ILE A 1 3.02 -14.07 -2.36
N ASN A 2 1.93 -14.83 -2.46
CA ASN A 2 1.55 -15.48 -3.74
C ASN A 2 0.35 -14.80 -4.42
N GLU A 3 -0.31 -13.85 -3.75
CA GLU A 3 -1.40 -13.05 -4.33
C GLU A 3 -1.24 -11.62 -3.81
N SER A 4 -0.71 -10.74 -4.65
CA SER A 4 -0.61 -9.30 -4.41
C SER A 4 -1.61 -8.60 -5.31
N SER A 5 -2.25 -7.55 -4.80
CA SER A 5 -3.06 -6.66 -5.65
C SER A 5 -2.20 -5.64 -6.41
N LEU A 6 -0.89 -5.63 -6.13
CA LEU A 6 0.08 -4.70 -6.67
C LEU A 6 0.96 -5.37 -7.71
N ILE A 7 1.44 -4.56 -8.66
CA ILE A 7 2.40 -4.99 -9.68
C ILE A 7 3.58 -4.02 -9.73
N LEU A 8 4.74 -4.54 -10.14
CA LEU A 8 5.92 -3.74 -10.43
C LEU A 8 5.95 -3.48 -11.93
N LEU A 9 5.94 -2.20 -12.31
CA LEU A 9 6.01 -1.76 -13.70
C LEU A 9 7.38 -1.16 -14.00
N THR A 10 8.04 -1.70 -15.02
CA THR A 10 9.32 -1.18 -15.53
C THR A 10 9.05 -0.29 -16.73
N PHE A 11 9.54 0.95 -16.67
CA PHE A 11 9.45 1.89 -17.79
C PHE A 11 10.72 1.83 -18.65
N PRO A 12 10.66 2.18 -19.95
CA PRO A 12 11.84 2.22 -20.80
C PRO A 12 12.79 3.34 -20.39
N ALA A 13 14.05 3.24 -20.82
CA ALA A 13 15.13 4.15 -20.41
C ALA A 13 14.91 5.64 -20.79
N ASN A 14 13.98 5.93 -21.70
CA ASN A 14 13.62 7.29 -22.08
C ASN A 14 12.56 7.94 -21.15
N PHE A 15 12.06 7.21 -20.16
CA PHE A 15 11.15 7.75 -19.15
C PHE A 15 11.94 8.47 -18.04
N PRO A 16 11.46 9.62 -17.50
CA PRO A 16 12.15 10.32 -16.42
C PRO A 16 12.44 9.42 -15.22
N GLN A 17 13.69 9.44 -14.75
CA GLN A 17 14.10 8.61 -13.63
C GLN A 17 13.47 9.10 -12.32
N PHE A 18 12.87 8.18 -11.58
CA PHE A 18 12.35 8.45 -10.24
C PHE A 18 13.46 8.42 -9.19
N LYS A 19 13.30 9.22 -8.13
CA LYS A 19 14.15 9.10 -6.94
C LYS A 19 13.98 7.69 -6.34
N LYS A 20 15.10 7.09 -5.92
CA LYS A 20 15.07 5.84 -5.16
C LYS A 20 14.47 6.10 -3.78
N ILE A 21 13.33 5.48 -3.47
CA ILE A 21 12.60 5.66 -2.20
C ILE A 21 12.46 4.35 -1.38
N ILE A 22 13.02 3.23 -1.84
CA ILE A 22 12.83 1.93 -1.18
C ILE A 22 13.34 1.86 0.25
N MET A 23 14.28 2.73 0.63
CA MET A 23 14.78 2.84 2.01
C MET A 23 13.70 3.33 2.97
N PHE A 24 12.66 3.99 2.46
CA PHE A 24 11.53 4.46 3.23
C PHE A 24 10.41 3.42 3.36
N PHE A 25 10.55 2.25 2.73
CA PHE A 25 9.67 1.10 2.93
C PHE A 25 10.16 0.32 4.16
N PRO A 26 9.27 -0.06 5.09
CA PRO A 26 9.60 -0.95 6.20
C PRO A 26 10.05 -2.32 5.70
N THR A 27 10.81 -3.03 6.53
CA THR A 27 11.10 -4.46 6.33
C THR A 27 9.90 -5.32 6.75
N GLU A 28 9.87 -6.57 6.33
CA GLU A 28 8.86 -7.55 6.82
C GLU A 28 8.82 -7.59 8.37
N LEU A 29 9.99 -7.55 9.02
CA LEU A 29 10.10 -7.53 10.48
C LEU A 29 9.54 -6.24 11.09
N ASP A 30 9.70 -5.10 10.42
CA ASP A 30 9.11 -3.84 10.87
C ASP A 30 7.58 -3.90 10.83
N HIS A 31 6.99 -4.49 9.79
CA HIS A 31 5.54 -4.71 9.71
C HIS A 31 5.05 -5.60 10.86
N GLN A 32 5.83 -6.60 11.24
CA GLN A 32 5.48 -7.54 12.31
C GLN A 32 5.61 -6.94 13.72
N TYR A 33 6.66 -6.15 13.98
CA TYR A 33 7.05 -5.75 15.34
C TYR A 33 6.99 -4.25 15.62
N ARG A 34 6.83 -3.40 14.60
CA ARG A 34 6.90 -1.93 14.71
C ARG A 34 5.73 -1.23 14.02
N CYS A 35 4.62 -1.93 13.87
CA CYS A 35 3.41 -1.36 13.30
C CYS A 35 2.91 -0.18 14.16
N PRO A 36 2.79 1.04 13.60
CA PRO A 36 2.26 2.18 14.33
C PRO A 36 0.73 2.07 14.46
N SER A 37 0.16 2.74 15.47
CA SER A 37 -1.29 2.85 15.67
C SER A 37 -1.91 4.07 14.98
N THR A 38 -1.08 4.96 14.44
CA THR A 38 -1.49 6.17 13.72
C THR A 38 -0.62 6.40 12.50
N GLY A 39 -1.17 7.15 11.55
CA GLY A 39 -0.45 7.57 10.38
C GLY A 39 -1.26 8.54 9.55
N THR A 40 -0.86 8.69 8.29
CA THR A 40 -1.43 9.65 7.35
C THR A 40 -1.63 8.99 5.99
N VAL A 41 -2.84 9.07 5.47
CA VAL A 41 -3.13 8.74 4.08
C VAL A 41 -2.82 9.94 3.21
N VAL A 42 -1.96 9.74 2.20
CA VAL A 42 -1.61 10.75 1.20
C VAL A 42 -2.15 10.29 -0.15
N ALA A 43 -3.22 10.94 -0.59
CA ALA A 43 -3.86 10.67 -1.87
C ALA A 43 -3.52 11.78 -2.87
N CYS A 44 -3.14 11.39 -4.09
CA CYS A 44 -2.82 12.32 -5.17
C CYS A 44 -3.79 12.11 -6.34
N GLY A 45 -4.83 12.95 -6.39
CA GLY A 45 -5.77 13.02 -7.51
C GLY A 45 -5.69 14.38 -8.20
N LYS A 46 -6.85 15.01 -8.47
CA LYS A 46 -6.91 16.42 -8.91
C LYS A 46 -6.31 17.40 -7.89
N ARG A 47 -6.25 16.99 -6.63
CA ARG A 47 -5.64 17.69 -5.49
C ARG A 47 -4.91 16.67 -4.63
N ILE A 48 -3.93 17.15 -3.87
CA ILE A 48 -3.30 16.36 -2.80
C ILE A 48 -4.23 16.42 -1.59
N VAL A 49 -4.57 15.25 -1.06
CA VAL A 49 -5.36 15.10 0.15
C VAL A 49 -4.50 14.38 1.18
N ILE A 50 -4.44 14.94 2.39
CA ILE A 50 -3.62 14.45 3.50
C ILE A 50 -4.55 14.25 4.69
N VAL A 51 -4.74 12.99 5.10
CA VAL A 51 -5.71 12.63 6.15
C VAL A 51 -4.99 11.85 7.25
N PRO A 52 -4.86 12.41 8.46
CA PRO A 52 -4.42 11.65 9.62
C PRO A 52 -5.44 10.56 9.97
N VAL A 53 -4.98 9.35 10.21
CA VAL A 53 -5.83 8.18 10.46
C VAL A 53 -5.29 7.32 11.60
N PRO A 54 -6.15 6.72 12.44
CA PRO A 54 -5.77 5.56 13.22
C PRO A 54 -5.56 4.35 12.29
N ILE A 55 -4.57 3.53 12.60
CA ILE A 55 -4.16 2.36 11.83
C ILE A 55 -4.30 1.11 12.70
N THR A 56 -4.84 0.05 12.11
CA THR A 56 -4.76 -1.30 12.67
C THR A 56 -4.41 -2.30 11.57
N VAL A 57 -3.90 -3.47 11.95
CA VAL A 57 -3.62 -4.57 11.01
C VAL A 57 -4.76 -5.56 11.05
N ARG A 58 -5.30 -5.88 9.87
CA ARG A 58 -6.29 -6.93 9.68
C ARG A 58 -5.59 -8.21 9.26
N THR A 59 -5.69 -9.24 10.09
CA THR A 59 -5.12 -10.55 9.82
C THR A 59 -6.07 -11.49 9.07
N GLN A 60 -7.38 -11.22 9.13
CA GLN A 60 -8.38 -11.96 8.38
C GLN A 60 -8.29 -11.66 6.89
N THR A 61 -8.54 -12.67 6.05
CA THR A 61 -8.64 -12.51 4.60
C THR A 61 -9.63 -11.41 4.24
N LEU A 62 -9.19 -10.53 3.36
CA LEU A 62 -9.97 -9.52 2.68
C LEU A 62 -10.16 -10.01 1.24
N GLU A 63 -11.42 -10.13 0.82
CA GLU A 63 -11.75 -10.42 -0.57
C GLU A 63 -12.07 -9.12 -1.28
N ILE A 64 -11.28 -8.77 -2.29
CA ILE A 64 -11.48 -7.58 -3.11
C ILE A 64 -12.20 -8.03 -4.38
N ALA A 65 -13.47 -7.65 -4.49
CA ALA A 65 -14.30 -7.98 -5.63
C ALA A 65 -13.86 -7.19 -6.87
N ALA A 66 -13.83 -7.88 -8.01
CA ALA A 66 -13.66 -7.26 -9.31
C ALA A 66 -14.87 -6.38 -9.65
N THR A 67 -14.63 -5.11 -9.98
CA THR A 67 -15.69 -4.17 -10.39
C THR A 67 -15.97 -4.19 -11.90
N SER A 68 -15.11 -4.84 -12.68
CA SER A 68 -15.23 -4.97 -14.14
C SER A 68 -15.44 -6.42 -14.56
N THR A 69 -16.23 -6.60 -15.63
CA THR A 69 -16.50 -7.90 -16.24
C THR A 69 -15.19 -8.54 -16.70
N GLY A 70 -14.88 -9.73 -16.17
CA GLY A 70 -13.70 -10.52 -16.53
C GLY A 70 -12.47 -10.32 -15.63
N ALA A 71 -12.53 -9.44 -14.62
CA ALA A 71 -11.48 -9.38 -13.60
C ALA A 71 -11.71 -10.44 -12.51
N SER A 72 -10.62 -11.00 -11.99
CA SER A 72 -10.62 -11.99 -10.91
C SER A 72 -10.69 -11.32 -9.55
N HIS A 73 -11.37 -11.97 -8.60
CA HIS A 73 -11.34 -11.59 -7.19
C HIS A 73 -9.92 -11.77 -6.66
N VAL A 74 -9.48 -10.88 -5.76
CA VAL A 74 -8.18 -10.98 -5.09
C VAL A 74 -8.41 -11.25 -3.61
N GLN A 75 -7.77 -12.28 -3.09
CA GLN A 75 -7.78 -12.57 -1.65
C GLN A 75 -6.45 -12.14 -1.04
N ILE A 76 -6.52 -11.27 -0.03
CA ILE A 76 -5.32 -10.74 0.62
C ILE A 76 -5.44 -10.76 2.13
N THR A 77 -4.34 -11.06 2.82
CA THR A 77 -4.24 -11.10 4.29
C THR A 77 -3.16 -10.14 4.77
N GLY A 78 -3.24 -9.69 6.02
CA GLY A 78 -2.19 -8.86 6.62
C GLY A 78 -2.20 -7.42 6.11
N VAL A 79 -3.38 -6.89 5.80
CA VAL A 79 -3.54 -5.51 5.30
C VAL A 79 -3.69 -4.50 6.44
N TYR A 80 -3.27 -3.27 6.18
CA TYR A 80 -3.61 -2.14 7.04
C TYR A 80 -5.06 -1.72 6.83
N GLN A 81 -5.76 -1.34 7.90
CA GLN A 81 -7.11 -0.77 7.83
C GLN A 81 -7.22 0.56 8.60
N TYR A 82 -8.02 1.48 8.06
CA TYR A 82 -8.21 2.84 8.58
C TYR A 82 -9.57 3.44 8.15
N PRO A 83 -10.14 4.43 8.88
CA PRO A 83 -11.45 5.03 8.59
C PRO A 83 -11.38 6.08 7.47
N THR A 84 -10.91 5.69 6.28
CA THR A 84 -10.89 6.59 5.12
C THR A 84 -11.02 5.78 3.84
N GLN A 85 -12.09 6.03 3.11
CA GLN A 85 -12.37 5.40 1.82
C GLN A 85 -13.06 6.41 0.89
N ALA A 86 -12.74 6.34 -0.40
CA ALA A 86 -13.44 7.05 -1.46
C ALA A 86 -13.06 6.46 -2.83
N GLY A 87 -13.95 6.58 -3.80
CA GLY A 87 -13.65 6.27 -5.19
C GLY A 87 -12.44 7.08 -5.70
N GLY A 88 -11.48 6.39 -6.33
CA GLY A 88 -10.26 7.01 -6.87
C GLY A 88 -9.10 7.15 -5.90
N MET A 89 -9.18 6.56 -4.69
CA MET A 89 -8.06 6.53 -3.74
C MET A 89 -7.02 5.43 -4.00
N CYS A 90 -7.28 4.45 -4.88
CA CYS A 90 -6.30 3.40 -5.19
C CYS A 90 -4.96 4.01 -5.64
N GLY A 91 -3.86 3.47 -5.11
CA GLY A 91 -2.52 4.04 -5.33
C GLY A 91 -2.10 5.12 -4.33
N SER A 92 -2.99 5.56 -3.43
CA SER A 92 -2.62 6.46 -2.32
C SER A 92 -1.65 5.78 -1.36
N LEU A 93 -0.77 6.54 -0.72
CA LEU A 93 0.21 6.00 0.23
C LEU A 93 -0.32 6.10 1.67
N LEU A 94 -0.09 5.06 2.46
CA LEU A 94 -0.24 5.09 3.91
C LEU A 94 1.12 5.33 4.55
N LEU A 95 1.27 6.43 5.26
CA LEU A 95 2.48 6.80 5.99
C LEU A 95 2.28 6.53 7.49
N GLY A 96 3.20 5.83 8.13
CA GLY A 96 3.21 5.60 9.57
C GLY A 96 3.92 6.73 10.33
N ASP A 97 3.35 7.14 11.46
CA ASP A 97 3.96 8.19 12.27
C ASP A 97 5.21 7.70 13.02
N ASN A 98 6.19 8.58 13.20
CA ASN A 98 7.42 8.34 13.99
C ASN A 98 8.30 7.17 13.52
N LEU A 99 8.30 6.86 12.22
CA LEU A 99 9.13 5.82 11.62
C LEU A 99 10.22 6.41 10.70
N ASN A 100 11.41 5.82 10.73
CA ASN A 100 12.47 6.12 9.75
C ASN A 100 12.11 5.62 8.33
N ALA A 101 11.31 4.55 8.26
CA ALA A 101 10.75 4.01 7.05
C ALA A 101 9.22 4.17 7.10
N PRO A 102 8.70 5.37 6.78
CA PRO A 102 7.30 5.70 7.06
C PRO A 102 6.33 5.15 6.03
N ILE A 103 6.73 4.75 4.83
CA ILE A 103 5.77 4.36 3.78
C ILE A 103 5.33 2.91 4.02
N LEU A 104 4.27 2.73 4.78
CA LEU A 104 3.78 1.43 5.23
C LEU A 104 3.14 0.61 4.11
N GLY A 105 2.42 1.25 3.21
CA GLY A 105 1.58 0.52 2.27
C GLY A 105 0.93 1.42 1.23
N MET A 106 0.27 0.78 0.28
CA MET A 106 -0.49 1.44 -0.76
C MET A 106 -1.97 1.08 -0.65
N HIS A 107 -2.86 2.05 -0.77
CA HIS A 107 -4.31 1.85 -0.73
C HIS A 107 -4.76 1.02 -1.94
N ILE A 108 -5.48 -0.06 -1.66
CA ILE A 108 -5.92 -1.05 -2.66
C ILE A 108 -7.43 -1.16 -2.77
N ALA A 109 -8.16 -0.87 -1.68
CA ALA A 109 -9.61 -1.02 -1.63
C ALA A 109 -10.23 -0.16 -0.53
N GLY A 110 -11.48 0.24 -0.72
CA GLY A 110 -12.33 0.89 0.27
C GLY A 110 -13.71 0.27 0.27
N PHE A 111 -14.23 -0.11 1.44
CA PHE A 111 -15.54 -0.75 1.61
C PHE A 111 -16.47 0.22 2.33
N GLU A 112 -17.51 0.67 1.62
CA GLU A 112 -18.45 1.66 2.12
C GLU A 112 -19.26 1.10 3.31
N GLU A 113 -19.61 -0.18 3.28
CA GLU A 113 -20.39 -0.84 4.33
C GLU A 113 -19.62 -0.94 5.66
N LEU A 114 -18.29 -0.91 5.59
CA LEU A 114 -17.43 -0.94 6.76
C LEU A 114 -16.94 0.46 7.17
N ASP A 115 -17.11 1.46 6.30
CA ASP A 115 -16.44 2.76 6.37
C ASP A 115 -14.91 2.61 6.59
N ARG A 116 -14.29 1.69 5.83
CA ARG A 116 -12.85 1.37 5.95
C ARG A 116 -12.15 1.39 4.60
N GLY A 117 -10.94 1.95 4.61
CA GLY A 117 -9.94 1.77 3.57
C GLY A 117 -8.92 0.71 3.99
N PHE A 118 -8.34 0.04 2.99
CA PHE A 118 -7.35 -1.00 3.15
C PHE A 118 -6.10 -0.69 2.34
N ALA A 119 -4.93 -0.90 2.94
CA ALA A 119 -3.65 -0.79 2.24
C ALA A 119 -2.85 -2.09 2.34
N GLU A 120 -2.31 -2.53 1.19
CA GLU A 120 -1.34 -3.62 1.13
C GLU A 120 0.02 -3.14 1.63
N PRO A 121 0.69 -3.88 2.53
CA PRO A 121 2.03 -3.54 2.99
C PRO A 121 3.05 -3.44 1.85
N LEU A 122 3.86 -2.39 1.85
CA LEU A 122 5.00 -2.24 0.94
C LEU A 122 6.27 -2.69 1.67
N VAL A 123 6.73 -3.89 1.34
CA VAL A 123 7.87 -4.54 2.00
C VAL A 123 9.14 -4.24 1.23
N ARG A 124 10.17 -3.71 1.91
CA ARG A 124 11.45 -3.32 1.29
C ARG A 124 12.09 -4.47 0.51
N GLU A 125 12.08 -5.67 1.08
CA GLU A 125 12.71 -6.86 0.52
C GLU A 125 12.17 -7.20 -0.89
N THR A 126 10.89 -6.93 -1.15
CA THR A 126 10.23 -7.16 -2.45
C THR A 126 10.92 -6.40 -3.59
N PHE A 127 11.52 -5.25 -3.30
CA PHE A 127 12.10 -4.37 -4.31
C PHE A 127 13.61 -4.58 -4.48
N LEU A 128 14.31 -5.18 -3.50
CA LEU A 128 15.77 -5.33 -3.54
C LEU A 128 16.28 -6.04 -4.81
N PRO A 129 15.64 -7.09 -5.35
CA PRO A 129 16.11 -7.75 -6.58
C PRO A 129 16.19 -6.80 -7.78
N LEU A 130 15.24 -5.86 -7.93
CA LEU A 130 15.23 -4.87 -9.01
C LEU A 130 16.46 -3.96 -8.97
N PHE A 131 16.91 -3.60 -7.78
CA PHE A 131 18.03 -2.66 -7.61
C PHE A 131 19.39 -3.34 -7.55
N ASN A 132 19.40 -4.66 -7.36
CA ASN A 132 20.61 -5.47 -7.40
C ASN A 132 20.90 -5.98 -8.83
N GLY A 133 20.09 -5.62 -9.83
CA GLY A 133 20.23 -6.10 -11.21
C GLY A 133 19.94 -7.59 -11.36
N LEU A 134 19.10 -8.15 -10.49
CA LEU A 134 18.73 -9.57 -10.48
C LEU A 134 17.46 -9.86 -11.31
N ILE A 135 16.83 -8.81 -11.86
CA ILE A 135 15.65 -8.87 -12.73
C ILE A 135 15.83 -7.85 -13.85
#